data_AF-A0A1G0XDB9-F1
#
_entry.id   AF-A0A1G0XDB9-F1
#
_cell.length_a   1.000
_cell.length_b   1.000
_cell.length_c   1.000
_cell.angle_alpha   90.00
_cell.angle_beta   90.00
_cell.angle_gamma   90.00
#
_symmetry.space_group_name_H-M   'P 1'
#
loop_
_entity.id
_entity.type
_entity.pdbx_description
1 polymer ?
#
loop_
_entity_poly.entity_id
_entity_poly.type
_entity_poly.pdbx_seq_one_letter_code
_entity_poly.pdbx_strand_id
1 'polypeptide(L)'
;MSPEAALFLENEVYPIIKGTVPRTVRPVDGEDTAELVQDAVVSAARMLDSAERQGKIPPAKSLAYYSIKRAKTGRRSYSCKPSDLLSSERRISHPGVLLSLDAEITLGGEGGDTVSFSDAVADKESDPSEHVSKLLDWEALMSKLGERERFVLCGTGEGFQPSELAEKLKVSRSRITQIKREIGDVIKAFMGKDVLNDAAQEPLWQRELRCLHENKGWQLWEFKNPEDIYA
;
A
#
# COMPACT_ATOMS: atom_id res chain seq x y z
N MET A 1 -20.93 -23.01 -12.34
CA MET A 1 -22.37 -23.06 -12.09
C MET A 1 -23.04 -23.87 -13.18
N SER A 2 -23.85 -24.86 -12.82
CA SER A 2 -24.60 -25.66 -13.80
C SER A 2 -25.72 -24.85 -14.47
N PRO A 3 -26.24 -25.30 -15.62
CA PRO A 3 -27.42 -24.71 -16.25
C PRO A 3 -28.67 -24.74 -15.35
N GLU A 4 -28.85 -25.80 -14.54
CA GLU A 4 -29.97 -25.91 -13.60
C GLU A 4 -29.90 -24.85 -12.49
N ALA A 5 -28.70 -24.62 -11.94
CA ALA A 5 -28.46 -23.56 -10.98
C ALA A 5 -28.68 -22.16 -11.59
N ALA A 6 -28.36 -21.96 -12.86
CA ALA A 6 -28.66 -20.71 -13.56
C ALA A 6 -30.17 -20.45 -13.66
N LEU A 7 -30.96 -21.46 -14.05
CA LEU A 7 -32.42 -21.37 -14.11
C LEU A 7 -33.04 -21.13 -12.72
N PHE A 8 -32.49 -21.77 -11.68
CA PHE A 8 -32.92 -21.54 -10.30
C PHE A 8 -32.64 -20.10 -9.85
N LEU A 9 -31.46 -19.56 -10.19
CA LEU A 9 -31.11 -18.17 -9.90
C LEU A 9 -32.07 -17.19 -10.60
N GLU A 10 -32.37 -17.42 -11.88
CA GLU A 10 -33.23 -16.56 -12.70
C GLU A 10 -34.69 -16.62 -12.26
N ASN A 11 -35.24 -17.81 -12.01
CA ASN A 11 -36.67 -17.98 -11.75
C ASN A 11 -37.06 -17.76 -10.28
N GLU A 12 -36.18 -18.13 -9.33
CA GLU A 12 -36.53 -18.09 -7.90
C GLU A 12 -35.85 -16.96 -7.13
N VAL A 13 -34.57 -16.69 -7.40
CA VAL A 13 -33.77 -15.73 -6.61
C VAL A 13 -33.87 -14.31 -7.16
N TYR A 14 -33.73 -14.15 -8.48
CA TYR A 14 -33.72 -12.85 -9.16
C TYR A 14 -34.99 -12.02 -8.90
N PRO A 15 -36.22 -12.57 -8.95
CA PRO A 15 -37.43 -11.78 -8.71
C PRO A 15 -37.47 -11.17 -7.30
N ILE A 16 -36.97 -11.90 -6.29
CA ILE A 16 -36.89 -11.44 -4.90
C ILE A 16 -35.93 -10.25 -4.82
N ILE A 17 -34.75 -10.38 -5.43
CA ILE A 17 -33.73 -9.32 -5.44
C ILE A 17 -34.25 -8.09 -6.18
N LYS A 18 -34.78 -8.26 -7.39
CA LYS A 18 -35.34 -7.18 -8.22
C LYS A 18 -36.45 -6.41 -7.50
N GLY A 19 -37.31 -7.12 -6.75
CA GLY A 19 -38.38 -6.48 -5.98
C GLY A 19 -37.88 -5.78 -4.71
N THR A 20 -36.81 -6.25 -4.08
CA THR A 20 -36.43 -5.81 -2.73
C THR A 20 -35.30 -4.79 -2.71
N VAL A 21 -34.31 -4.91 -3.59
CA VAL A 21 -33.12 -4.05 -3.61
C VAL A 21 -33.47 -2.58 -3.80
N PRO A 22 -34.30 -2.17 -4.79
CA PRO A 22 -34.60 -0.75 -5.02
C PRO A 22 -35.28 -0.05 -3.84
N ARG A 23 -35.91 -0.81 -2.94
CA ARG A 23 -36.65 -0.29 -1.78
C ARG A 23 -35.83 -0.25 -0.50
N THR A 24 -34.75 -1.02 -0.43
CA THR A 24 -34.09 -1.31 0.85
C THR A 24 -32.58 -1.12 0.86
N VAL A 25 -31.94 -1.06 -0.30
CA VAL A 25 -30.51 -0.77 -0.44
C VAL A 25 -30.37 0.69 -0.84
N ARG A 26 -29.49 1.41 -0.14
CA ARG A 26 -29.17 2.79 -0.49
C ARG A 26 -28.06 2.79 -1.54
N PRO A 27 -28.25 3.48 -2.68
CA PRO A 27 -27.16 3.77 -3.59
C PRO A 27 -26.11 4.63 -2.91
N VAL A 28 -24.86 4.41 -3.28
CA VAL A 28 -23.72 5.23 -2.85
C VAL A 28 -23.14 5.88 -4.10
N ASP A 29 -22.88 7.19 -4.02
CA ASP A 29 -22.34 7.98 -5.13
C ASP A 29 -23.23 7.93 -6.39
N GLY A 30 -22.65 7.61 -7.54
CA GLY A 30 -23.32 7.51 -8.83
C GLY A 30 -23.95 6.15 -9.13
N GLU A 31 -24.01 5.24 -8.15
CA GLU A 31 -24.64 3.93 -8.33
C GLU A 31 -26.13 4.09 -8.69
N ASP A 32 -26.58 3.31 -9.68
CA ASP A 32 -28.00 3.23 -9.99
C ASP A 32 -28.66 1.98 -9.36
N THR A 33 -29.99 1.98 -9.29
CA THR A 33 -30.72 0.84 -8.70
C THR A 33 -30.60 -0.44 -9.52
N ALA A 34 -30.37 -0.36 -10.84
CA ALA A 34 -30.21 -1.51 -11.70
C ALA A 34 -28.84 -2.17 -11.50
N GLU A 35 -27.78 -1.39 -11.34
CA GLU A 35 -26.43 -1.82 -10.96
C GLU A 35 -26.47 -2.52 -9.61
N LEU A 36 -27.16 -1.97 -8.61
CA LEU A 36 -27.34 -2.62 -7.31
C LEU A 36 -28.07 -3.96 -7.40
N VAL A 37 -29.07 -4.07 -8.27
CA VAL A 37 -29.78 -5.33 -8.53
C VAL A 37 -28.82 -6.33 -9.18
N GLN A 38 -28.09 -5.93 -10.22
CA GLN A 38 -27.11 -6.79 -10.88
C GLN A 38 -26.03 -7.26 -9.90
N ASP A 39 -25.52 -6.36 -9.06
CA ASP A 39 -24.48 -6.65 -8.07
C ASP A 39 -24.95 -7.66 -7.01
N ALA A 40 -26.18 -7.49 -6.52
CA ALA A 40 -26.80 -8.44 -5.61
C ALA A 40 -27.04 -9.82 -6.28
N VAL A 41 -27.39 -9.84 -7.57
CA VAL A 41 -27.56 -11.09 -8.34
C VAL A 41 -26.22 -11.78 -8.53
N VAL A 42 -25.14 -11.06 -8.86
CA VAL A 42 -23.79 -11.61 -8.96
C VAL A 42 -23.34 -12.18 -7.62
N SER A 43 -23.62 -11.49 -6.51
CA SER A 43 -23.35 -12.00 -5.17
C SER A 43 -24.11 -13.30 -4.88
N ALA A 44 -25.39 -13.39 -5.25
CA ALA A 44 -26.18 -14.60 -5.10
C ALA A 44 -25.66 -15.74 -6.00
N ALA A 45 -25.27 -15.45 -7.25
CA ALA A 45 -24.70 -16.42 -8.18
C ALA A 45 -23.41 -17.03 -7.63
N ARG A 46 -22.52 -16.23 -7.04
CA ARG A 46 -21.29 -16.72 -6.40
C ARG A 46 -21.58 -17.60 -5.18
N MET A 47 -22.58 -17.24 -4.39
CA MET A 47 -23.02 -18.07 -3.26
C MET A 47 -23.58 -19.42 -3.73
N LEU A 48 -24.38 -19.41 -4.80
CA LEU A 48 -24.94 -20.62 -5.41
C LEU A 48 -23.86 -21.51 -6.02
N ASP A 49 -22.95 -20.95 -6.83
CA ASP A 49 -21.81 -21.68 -7.42
C ASP A 49 -20.92 -22.31 -6.33
N SER A 50 -20.70 -21.59 -5.23
CA SER A 50 -19.95 -22.13 -4.09
C SER A 50 -20.70 -23.25 -3.35
N ALA A 51 -22.03 -23.15 -3.21
CA ALA A 51 -22.82 -24.17 -2.54
C ALA A 51 -22.95 -25.43 -3.42
N GLU A 52 -23.10 -25.26 -4.73
CA GLU A 52 -23.15 -26.33 -5.71
C GLU A 52 -21.85 -27.16 -5.72
N ARG A 53 -20.68 -26.50 -5.67
CA ARG A 53 -19.38 -27.18 -5.49
C ARG A 53 -19.29 -28.01 -4.20
N GLN A 54 -20.08 -27.66 -3.18
CA GLN A 54 -20.16 -28.39 -1.91
C GLN A 54 -21.29 -29.44 -1.91
N GLY A 55 -21.99 -29.64 -3.04
CA GLY A 55 -23.13 -30.54 -3.14
C GLY A 55 -24.36 -30.09 -2.36
N LYS A 56 -24.50 -28.78 -2.11
CA LYS A 56 -25.62 -28.19 -1.36
C LYS A 56 -26.47 -27.30 -2.25
N ILE A 57 -27.79 -27.39 -2.10
CA ILE A 57 -28.75 -26.50 -2.75
C ILE A 57 -29.41 -25.63 -1.68
N PRO A 58 -28.89 -24.41 -1.43
CA PRO A 58 -29.46 -23.52 -0.44
C PRO A 58 -30.82 -22.98 -0.93
N PRO A 59 -31.78 -22.72 -0.01
CA PRO A 59 -33.08 -22.20 -0.40
C PRO A 59 -32.97 -20.79 -0.99
N ALA A 60 -33.79 -20.49 -2.00
CA ALA A 60 -33.75 -19.23 -2.75
C ALA A 60 -33.86 -17.99 -1.85
N LYS A 61 -34.74 -18.05 -0.84
CA LYS A 61 -34.91 -16.98 0.16
C LYS A 61 -33.62 -16.67 0.93
N SER A 62 -32.83 -17.68 1.27
CA SER A 62 -31.57 -17.48 1.98
C SER A 62 -30.53 -16.82 1.08
N LEU A 63 -30.41 -17.26 -0.17
CA LEU A 63 -29.51 -16.63 -1.14
C LEU A 63 -29.86 -15.16 -1.35
N ALA A 64 -31.14 -14.86 -1.60
CA ALA A 64 -31.62 -13.49 -1.76
C ALA A 64 -31.41 -12.66 -0.50
N TYR A 65 -31.71 -13.22 0.69
CA TYR A 65 -31.52 -12.52 1.95
C TYR A 65 -30.07 -12.11 2.19
N TYR A 66 -29.12 -13.04 2.02
CA TYR A 66 -27.70 -12.76 2.25
C TYR A 66 -27.09 -11.86 1.17
N SER A 67 -27.54 -11.96 -0.09
CA SER A 67 -27.08 -11.04 -1.15
C SER A 67 -27.58 -9.61 -0.92
N ILE A 68 -28.86 -9.45 -0.58
CA ILE A 68 -29.43 -8.14 -0.20
C ILE A 68 -28.74 -7.59 1.05
N LYS A 69 -28.44 -8.45 2.04
CA LYS A 69 -27.72 -8.03 3.24
C LYS A 69 -26.32 -7.50 2.92
N ARG A 70 -25.57 -8.14 2.00
CA ARG A 70 -24.29 -7.61 1.52
C ARG A 70 -24.44 -6.24 0.88
N ALA A 71 -25.42 -6.08 -0.01
CA ALA A 71 -25.68 -4.81 -0.66
C ALA A 71 -26.03 -3.70 0.35
N LYS A 72 -26.81 -4.02 1.41
CA LYS A 72 -27.14 -3.07 2.49
C LYS A 72 -25.93 -2.59 3.28
N THR A 73 -24.91 -3.45 3.48
CA THR A 73 -23.68 -3.07 4.18
C THR A 73 -22.67 -2.36 3.28
N GLY A 74 -23.03 -2.04 2.03
CA GLY A 74 -22.09 -1.44 1.07
C GLY A 74 -21.09 -2.45 0.50
N ARG A 75 -21.27 -3.75 0.75
CA ARG A 75 -20.39 -4.77 0.17
C ARG A 75 -20.92 -5.09 -1.21
N ARG A 76 -20.17 -4.68 -2.22
CA ARG A 76 -20.46 -4.98 -3.62
C ARG A 76 -19.82 -6.29 -4.06
N SER A 77 -20.14 -6.74 -5.26
CA SER A 77 -19.53 -7.91 -5.89
C SER A 77 -18.08 -7.66 -6.31
N TYR A 78 -17.69 -6.41 -6.54
CA TYR A 78 -16.26 -6.04 -6.64
C TYR A 78 -15.62 -6.01 -5.25
N SER A 79 -14.32 -6.24 -5.17
CA SER A 79 -13.62 -6.38 -3.89
C SER A 79 -13.51 -5.05 -3.15
N CYS A 80 -14.55 -4.66 -2.41
CA CYS A 80 -14.45 -3.65 -1.37
C CYS A 80 -13.83 -4.29 -0.13
N LYS A 81 -12.76 -3.68 0.39
CA LYS A 81 -12.15 -4.02 1.67
C LYS A 81 -12.45 -2.91 2.68
N PRO A 82 -12.66 -3.23 3.96
CA PRO A 82 -12.82 -2.19 5.00
C PRO A 82 -11.60 -1.27 5.15
N SER A 83 -10.42 -1.71 4.70
CA SER A 83 -9.20 -0.91 4.66
C SER A 83 -9.22 0.19 3.59
N ASP A 84 -10.07 0.03 2.56
CA ASP A 84 -10.24 1.04 1.53
C ASP A 84 -11.20 2.12 2.03
N LEU A 85 -10.66 3.33 2.20
CA LEU A 85 -11.41 4.48 2.68
C LEU A 85 -12.47 4.93 1.67
N LEU A 86 -12.24 4.74 0.36
CA LEU A 86 -13.18 5.13 -0.68
C LEU A 86 -14.28 4.09 -0.91
N SER A 87 -14.20 2.93 -0.28
CA SER A 87 -15.18 1.85 -0.47
C SER A 87 -16.60 2.23 -0.02
N SER A 88 -17.60 1.72 -0.73
CA SER A 88 -19.01 1.94 -0.40
C SER A 88 -19.39 1.38 0.99
N GLU A 89 -18.75 0.30 1.43
CA GLU A 89 -18.87 -0.23 2.81
C GLU A 89 -18.41 0.79 3.87
N ARG A 90 -17.27 1.46 3.64
CA ARG A 90 -16.76 2.48 4.57
C ARG A 90 -17.69 3.70 4.61
N ARG A 91 -18.14 4.16 3.44
CA ARG A 91 -19.04 5.33 3.28
C ARG A 91 -20.37 5.15 3.99
N ILE A 92 -20.97 3.95 3.91
CA ILE A 92 -22.25 3.68 4.59
C ILE A 92 -22.09 3.55 6.10
N SER A 93 -20.98 2.98 6.57
CA SER A 93 -20.78 2.64 7.99
C SER A 93 -20.21 3.78 8.83
N HIS A 94 -19.46 4.71 8.23
CA HIS A 94 -18.77 5.78 8.95
C HIS A 94 -18.96 7.14 8.24
N PRO A 95 -19.37 8.20 8.95
CA PRO A 95 -19.66 9.51 8.34
C PRO A 95 -18.42 10.37 8.01
N GLY A 96 -17.20 9.91 8.29
CA GLY A 96 -15.95 10.67 8.11
C GLY A 96 -15.13 10.27 6.89
N VAL A 97 -15.79 9.91 5.78
CA VAL A 97 -15.10 9.34 4.61
C VAL A 97 -14.67 10.42 3.62
N LEU A 98 -13.43 10.28 3.14
CA LEU A 98 -12.83 11.07 2.09
C LEU A 98 -13.64 10.89 0.79
N LEU A 99 -14.32 11.94 0.34
CA LEU A 99 -15.22 11.87 -0.81
C LEU A 99 -14.45 11.92 -2.13
N SER A 100 -13.40 12.75 -2.18
CA SER A 100 -12.51 12.91 -3.32
C SER A 100 -11.11 13.28 -2.82
N LEU A 101 -10.08 12.79 -3.50
CA LEU A 101 -8.69 13.17 -3.26
C LEU A 101 -8.43 14.62 -3.68
N ASP A 102 -9.18 15.10 -4.67
CA ASP A 102 -9.04 16.43 -5.27
C ASP A 102 -10.06 17.43 -4.69
N ALA A 103 -10.88 17.02 -3.72
CA ALA A 103 -11.75 17.96 -3.04
C ALA A 103 -10.91 18.92 -2.21
N GLU A 104 -11.09 20.21 -2.47
CA GLU A 104 -10.41 21.29 -1.73
C GLU A 104 -10.86 21.32 -0.27
N ILE A 105 -9.89 21.31 0.64
CA ILE A 105 -10.10 21.48 2.08
C ILE A 105 -9.58 22.87 2.43
N THR A 106 -10.43 23.73 2.99
CA THR A 106 -10.00 25.05 3.48
C THR A 106 -9.31 24.89 4.83
N LEU A 107 -8.02 25.22 4.89
CA LEU A 107 -7.26 25.19 6.13
C LEU A 107 -7.46 26.50 6.88
N GLY A 108 -7.93 26.46 8.14
CA GLY A 108 -7.96 27.63 9.03
C GLY A 108 -9.20 28.54 8.99
N GLY A 109 -10.27 28.16 8.28
CA GLY A 109 -11.55 28.91 8.26
C GLY A 109 -11.73 29.82 7.04
N GLU A 110 -12.73 30.71 7.06
CA GLU A 110 -13.05 31.59 5.92
C GLU A 110 -11.86 32.50 5.57
N GLY A 111 -11.23 32.24 4.41
CA GLY A 111 -10.09 33.00 3.89
C GLY A 111 -8.73 32.31 3.96
N GLY A 112 -8.66 31.06 4.41
CA GLY A 112 -7.43 30.27 4.41
C GLY A 112 -7.16 29.57 3.07
N ASP A 113 -5.91 29.11 2.89
CA ASP A 113 -5.49 28.40 1.69
C ASP A 113 -6.30 27.11 1.50
N THR A 114 -6.71 26.85 0.25
CA THR A 114 -7.36 25.62 -0.14
C THR A 114 -6.30 24.61 -0.57
N VAL A 115 -6.31 23.45 0.08
CA VAL A 115 -5.38 22.35 -0.22
C VAL A 115 -6.21 21.10 -0.42
N SER A 116 -5.96 20.37 -1.50
CA SER A 116 -6.58 19.06 -1.69
C SER A 116 -5.86 18.00 -0.87
N PHE A 117 -6.50 16.85 -0.63
CA PHE A 117 -5.80 15.75 0.04
C PHE A 117 -4.64 15.21 -0.82
N SER A 118 -4.76 15.24 -2.14
CA SER A 118 -3.66 14.89 -3.05
C SER A 118 -2.49 15.84 -2.90
N ASP A 119 -2.71 17.15 -2.82
CA ASP A 119 -1.66 18.14 -2.55
C ASP A 119 -1.01 17.89 -1.19
N ALA A 120 -1.78 17.68 -0.12
CA ALA A 120 -1.22 17.43 1.22
C ALA A 120 -0.43 16.12 1.32
N VAL A 121 -0.76 15.11 0.49
CA VAL A 121 0.00 13.85 0.43
C VAL A 121 1.22 13.97 -0.48
N ALA A 122 1.13 14.76 -1.55
CA ALA A 122 2.21 15.02 -2.50
C ALA A 122 3.23 16.02 -1.96
N ASP A 123 2.82 16.92 -1.08
CA ASP A 123 3.66 17.91 -0.40
C ASP A 123 4.50 17.23 0.69
N LYS A 124 5.49 16.48 0.21
CA LYS A 124 6.56 15.87 1.00
C LYS A 124 7.91 16.05 0.32
N GLU A 125 7.99 16.96 -0.65
CA GLU A 125 9.28 17.33 -1.22
C GLU A 125 10.05 18.05 -0.11
N SER A 126 11.08 17.37 0.41
CA SER A 126 11.98 18.00 1.37
C SER A 126 12.50 19.27 0.73
N ASP A 127 12.51 20.40 1.46
CA ASP A 127 13.07 21.66 0.98
C ASP A 127 14.44 21.38 0.31
N PRO A 128 14.73 21.90 -0.89
CA PRO A 128 16.05 21.80 -1.51
C PRO A 128 17.20 22.04 -0.54
N SER A 129 17.03 22.94 0.44
CA SER A 129 17.98 23.21 1.51
C SER A 129 18.23 21.98 2.40
N GLU A 130 17.17 21.26 2.80
CA GLU A 130 17.29 20.01 3.55
C GLU A 130 17.93 18.89 2.74
N HIS A 131 17.61 18.78 1.44
CA HIS A 131 18.28 17.85 0.54
C HIS A 131 19.79 18.13 0.46
N VAL A 132 20.18 19.40 0.31
CA VAL A 132 21.60 19.81 0.29
C VAL A 132 22.27 19.52 1.64
N SER A 133 21.62 19.81 2.78
CA SER A 133 22.15 19.49 4.10
C SER A 133 22.36 17.99 4.30
N LYS A 134 21.39 17.16 3.89
CA LYS A 134 21.50 15.69 3.94
C LYS A 134 22.67 15.18 3.09
N LEU A 135 22.87 15.75 1.90
CA LEU A 135 24.01 15.41 1.03
C LEU A 135 25.36 15.80 1.66
N LEU A 136 25.46 17.01 2.23
CA LEU A 136 26.68 17.47 2.92
C LEU A 136 27.01 16.60 4.15
N ASP A 137 25.99 16.24 4.94
CA ASP A 137 26.14 15.33 6.08
C ASP A 137 26.52 13.91 5.62
N TRP A 138 26.00 13.46 4.48
CA TRP A 138 26.34 12.16 3.90
C TRP A 138 27.80 12.10 3.42
N GLU A 139 28.28 13.13 2.72
CA GLU A 139 29.69 13.22 2.31
C GLU A 139 30.62 13.28 3.53
N ALA A 140 30.25 14.06 4.55
CA ALA A 140 31.00 14.14 5.80
C ALA A 140 31.01 12.80 6.55
N LEU A 141 29.90 12.06 6.56
CA LEU A 141 29.83 10.71 7.13
C LEU A 141 30.74 9.74 6.34
N MET A 142 30.62 9.73 5.01
CA MET A 142 31.43 8.87 4.15
C MET A 142 32.91 9.14 4.36
N SER A 143 33.33 10.41 4.52
CA SER A 143 34.72 10.76 4.81
C SER A 143 35.28 10.12 6.09
N LYS A 144 34.43 9.86 7.10
CA LYS A 144 34.81 9.24 8.39
C LYS A 144 34.89 7.72 8.33
N LEU A 145 34.19 7.11 7.38
CA LEU A 145 34.19 5.66 7.19
C LEU A 145 35.44 5.22 6.42
N GLY A 146 36.00 4.09 6.84
CA GLY A 146 37.07 3.42 6.10
C GLY A 146 36.57 2.80 4.79
N GLU A 147 37.48 2.48 3.88
CA GLU A 147 37.15 1.93 2.55
C GLU A 147 36.30 0.64 2.62
N ARG A 148 36.61 -0.24 3.58
CA ARG A 148 35.84 -1.47 3.82
C ARG A 148 34.43 -1.20 4.34
N GLU A 149 34.26 -0.17 5.17
CA GLU A 149 32.95 0.20 5.73
C GLU A 149 32.07 0.85 4.66
N ARG A 150 32.66 1.74 3.85
CA ARG A 150 32.00 2.34 2.68
C ARG A 150 31.51 1.27 1.71
N PHE A 151 32.34 0.27 1.42
CA PHE A 151 31.95 -0.86 0.56
C PHE A 151 30.76 -1.65 1.11
N VAL A 152 30.75 -1.95 2.41
CA VAL A 152 29.63 -2.65 3.06
C VAL A 152 28.37 -1.79 3.09
N LEU A 153 28.50 -0.48 3.33
CA LEU A 153 27.38 0.46 3.37
C LEU A 153 26.74 0.64 1.98
N CYS A 154 27.53 0.99 0.96
CA CYS A 154 27.06 1.15 -0.41
C CYS A 154 26.48 -0.16 -0.95
N GLY A 155 27.20 -1.27 -0.74
CA GLY A 155 26.72 -2.57 -1.20
C GLY A 155 25.43 -3.02 -0.52
N THR A 156 25.17 -2.60 0.72
CA THR A 156 23.87 -2.83 1.37
C THR A 156 22.79 -1.94 0.76
N GLY A 157 23.10 -0.70 0.38
CA GLY A 157 22.18 0.21 -0.31
C GLY A 157 21.77 -0.28 -1.70
N GLU A 158 22.69 -0.94 -2.41
CA GLU A 158 22.44 -1.58 -3.71
C GLU A 158 21.66 -2.91 -3.61
N GLY A 159 21.47 -3.41 -2.39
CA GLY A 159 20.70 -4.63 -2.13
C GLY A 159 21.53 -5.92 -2.09
N PHE A 160 22.87 -5.86 -2.03
CA PHE A 160 23.69 -7.06 -1.85
C PHE A 160 23.37 -7.76 -0.53
N GLN A 161 23.28 -9.09 -0.60
CA GLN A 161 23.11 -9.93 0.57
C GLN A 161 24.41 -9.99 1.40
N PRO A 162 24.31 -10.18 2.73
CA PRO A 162 25.49 -10.33 3.58
C PRO A 162 26.45 -11.45 3.16
N SER A 163 25.96 -12.47 2.45
CA SER A 163 26.77 -13.54 1.85
C SER A 163 27.63 -13.05 0.68
N GLU A 164 27.08 -12.20 -0.19
CA GLU A 164 27.77 -11.66 -1.36
C GLU A 164 28.84 -10.65 -0.94
N LEU A 165 28.54 -9.82 0.07
CA LEU A 165 29.51 -8.92 0.68
C LEU A 165 30.65 -9.67 1.37
N ALA A 166 30.33 -10.77 2.07
CA ALA A 166 31.31 -11.63 2.74
C ALA A 166 32.27 -12.29 1.73
N GLU A 167 31.74 -12.76 0.61
CA GLU A 167 32.52 -13.34 -0.48
C GLU A 167 33.45 -12.31 -1.13
N LYS A 168 32.93 -11.14 -1.51
CA LYS A 168 33.71 -10.06 -2.14
C LYS A 168 34.82 -9.52 -1.25
N LEU A 169 34.56 -9.40 0.06
CA LEU A 169 35.55 -8.93 1.04
C LEU A 169 36.43 -10.06 1.60
N LYS A 170 36.19 -11.32 1.22
CA LYS A 170 36.89 -12.51 1.74
C LYS A 170 36.86 -12.61 3.28
N VAL A 171 35.71 -12.31 3.88
CA VAL A 171 35.50 -12.35 5.33
C VAL A 171 34.29 -13.23 5.69
N SER A 172 34.14 -13.56 6.98
CA SER A 172 32.96 -14.30 7.43
C SER A 172 31.70 -13.42 7.43
N ARG A 173 30.52 -14.02 7.28
CA ARG A 173 29.22 -13.32 7.39
C ARG A 173 29.04 -12.63 8.74
N SER A 174 29.56 -13.24 9.81
CA SER A 174 29.57 -12.64 11.15
C SER A 174 30.38 -11.35 11.20
N ARG A 175 31.52 -11.28 10.49
CA ARG A 175 32.31 -10.05 10.40
C ARG A 175 31.57 -8.96 9.63
N ILE A 176 30.84 -9.28 8.56
CA ILE A 176 29.98 -8.31 7.85
C ILE A 176 28.91 -7.75 8.79
N THR A 177 28.29 -8.60 9.61
CA THR A 177 27.27 -8.16 10.58
C THR A 177 27.88 -7.24 11.64
N GLN A 178 29.11 -7.53 12.08
CA GLN A 178 29.84 -6.67 13.00
C GLN A 178 30.16 -5.31 12.37
N ILE A 179 30.66 -5.29 11.13
CA ILE A 179 30.94 -4.04 10.39
C ILE A 179 29.66 -3.21 10.23
N LYS A 180 28.51 -3.83 9.92
CA LYS A 180 27.22 -3.13 9.85
C LYS A 180 26.81 -2.49 11.18
N ARG A 181 27.13 -3.13 12.32
CA ARG A 181 26.89 -2.56 13.65
C ARG A 181 27.83 -1.39 13.93
N GLU A 182 29.12 -1.55 13.64
CA GLU A 182 30.14 -0.50 13.75
C GLU A 182 29.73 0.75 12.95
N ILE A 183 29.30 0.58 11.69
CA ILE A 183 28.74 1.65 10.86
C ILE A 183 27.50 2.28 11.51
N GLY A 184 26.58 1.46 12.01
CA GLY A 184 25.37 1.95 12.69
C GLY A 184 25.67 2.81 13.92
N ASP A 185 26.72 2.48 14.67
CA ASP A 185 27.15 3.27 15.82
C ASP A 185 27.80 4.60 15.40
N VAL A 186 28.57 4.61 14.31
CA VAL A 186 29.11 5.84 13.71
C VAL A 186 27.99 6.76 13.21
N ILE A 187 26.97 6.20 12.54
CA ILE A 187 25.81 6.95 12.07
C ILE A 187 25.05 7.57 13.25
N LYS A 188 24.78 6.81 14.31
CA LYS A 188 24.12 7.35 15.52
C LYS A 188 24.93 8.44 16.21
N ALA A 189 26.26 8.29 16.25
CA ALA A 189 27.13 9.28 16.85
C ALA A 189 27.19 10.57 16.03
N PHE A 190 27.07 10.48 14.70
CA PHE A 190 27.17 11.62 13.80
C PHE A 190 25.83 12.34 13.57
N MET A 191 24.76 11.58 13.34
CA MET A 191 23.44 12.10 12.93
C MET A 191 22.39 12.08 14.06
N GLY A 192 22.75 11.56 15.23
CA GLY A 192 21.86 11.46 16.39
C GLY A 192 21.28 10.06 16.59
N LYS A 193 20.86 9.77 17.84
CA LYS A 193 20.46 8.44 18.28
C LYS A 193 19.15 7.95 17.64
N ASP A 194 18.29 8.88 17.25
CA ASP A 194 16.96 8.60 16.74
C ASP A 194 16.90 8.50 15.21
N VAL A 195 17.98 8.84 14.49
CA VAL A 195 17.99 8.87 13.01
C VAL A 195 17.57 7.54 12.38
N LEU A 196 17.96 6.42 13.01
CA LEU A 196 17.59 5.07 12.53
C LEU A 196 16.15 4.71 12.89
N ASN A 197 15.62 5.27 13.98
CA ASN A 197 14.21 5.11 14.36
C ASN A 197 13.33 5.94 13.43
N ASP A 198 13.71 7.18 13.15
CA ASP A 198 12.99 8.08 12.25
C ASP A 198 12.92 7.50 10.83
N ALA A 199 14.03 6.92 10.35
CA ALA A 199 14.07 6.19 9.08
C ALA A 199 13.19 4.92 9.08
N ALA A 200 12.91 4.33 10.25
CA ALA A 200 12.07 3.15 10.40
C ALA A 200 10.58 3.49 10.62
N GLN A 201 10.25 4.71 11.06
CA GLN A 201 8.88 5.21 11.17
C GLN A 201 8.24 5.46 9.79
N GLU A 202 9.07 5.58 8.75
CA GLU A 202 8.56 5.72 7.39
C GLU A 202 7.84 4.44 6.91
N PRO A 203 6.60 4.55 6.41
CA PRO A 203 5.89 3.42 5.83
C PRO A 203 6.70 2.76 4.70
N LEU A 204 6.76 1.43 4.69
CA LEU A 204 7.54 0.64 3.71
C LEU A 204 7.30 1.07 2.26
N TRP A 205 6.04 1.33 1.87
CA TRP A 205 5.68 1.76 0.52
C TRP A 205 6.28 3.13 0.15
N GLN A 206 6.38 4.04 1.12
CA GLN A 206 6.92 5.38 0.92
C GLN A 206 8.44 5.32 0.76
N ARG A 207 9.09 4.49 1.59
CA ARG A 207 10.52 4.18 1.47
C ARG A 207 10.85 3.54 0.12
N GLU A 208 10.06 2.56 -0.33
CA GLU A 208 10.25 1.88 -1.63
C GLU A 208 10.11 2.84 -2.81
N LEU A 209 9.11 3.72 -2.81
CA LEU A 209 8.94 4.74 -3.85
C LEU A 209 10.10 5.74 -3.87
N ARG A 210 10.54 6.22 -2.70
CA ARG A 210 11.70 7.11 -2.60
C ARG A 210 12.96 6.43 -3.10
N CYS A 211 13.25 5.20 -2.67
CA CYS A 211 14.40 4.45 -3.15
C CYS A 211 14.34 4.22 -4.67
N LEU A 212 13.16 3.97 -5.26
CA LEU A 212 13.01 3.84 -6.71
C LEU A 212 13.28 5.16 -7.46
N HIS A 213 12.86 6.30 -6.91
CA HIS A 213 13.18 7.61 -7.47
C HIS A 213 14.68 7.93 -7.35
N GLU A 214 15.27 7.67 -6.18
CA GLU A 214 16.68 7.91 -5.92
C GLU A 214 17.59 6.96 -6.71
N ASN A 215 17.21 5.69 -6.91
CA ASN A 215 18.01 4.70 -7.66
C ASN A 215 18.24 5.13 -9.13
N LYS A 216 17.40 6.02 -9.67
CA LYS A 216 17.67 6.67 -10.96
C LYS A 216 18.76 7.76 -10.88
N GLY A 217 19.00 8.33 -9.71
CA GLY A 217 20.08 9.29 -9.43
C GLY A 217 21.41 8.64 -8.98
N TRP A 218 21.37 7.48 -8.33
CA TRP A 218 22.58 6.76 -7.87
C TRP A 218 23.42 6.14 -9.01
N GLN A 219 22.90 6.07 -10.25
CA GLN A 219 23.64 5.59 -11.43
C GLN A 219 24.84 6.45 -11.84
N LEU A 220 25.08 7.59 -11.16
CA LEU A 220 26.18 8.51 -11.45
C LEU A 220 27.50 8.18 -10.70
N TRP A 221 27.50 7.16 -9.83
CA TRP A 221 28.70 6.79 -9.05
C TRP A 221 29.32 5.51 -9.62
N GLU A 222 30.30 5.64 -10.51
CA GLU A 222 31.16 4.52 -10.91
C GLU A 222 32.13 4.16 -9.77
N PHE A 223 31.87 3.05 -9.08
CA PHE A 223 32.81 2.51 -8.10
C PHE A 223 33.82 1.58 -8.76
N LYS A 224 35.10 1.78 -8.43
CA LYS A 224 36.21 0.90 -8.84
C LYS A 224 36.02 -0.50 -8.28
N ASN A 225 36.45 -1.50 -9.06
CA ASN A 225 36.34 -2.90 -8.68
C ASN A 225 37.13 -3.17 -7.39
N PRO A 226 36.65 -4.07 -6.50
CA PRO A 226 37.36 -4.41 -5.27
C PRO A 226 38.76 -5.02 -5.49
N GLU A 227 39.10 -5.40 -6.72
CA GLU A 227 40.45 -5.82 -7.10
C GLU A 227 41.47 -4.65 -7.11
N ASP A 228 41.00 -3.40 -7.27
CA ASP A 228 41.84 -2.19 -7.23
C ASP A 228 42.19 -1.75 -5.80
N ILE A 229 41.56 -2.34 -4.78
CA ILE A 229 41.75 -2.02 -3.35
C ILE A 229 42.94 -2.82 -2.77
N TYR A 230 43.38 -3.87 -3.47
CA TYR A 230 44.45 -4.78 -3.02
C TYR A 230 45.68 -4.80 -3.95
N ALA A 231 45.82 -3.82 -4.85
CA ALA A 231 47.04 -3.56 -5.61
C ALA A 231 47.90 -2.49 -4.93
#